data_AF-A0A9J7XEN9-F1
#
_entry.id   AF-A0A9J7XEN9-F1
#
_cell.length_a   1.000
_cell.length_b   1.000
_cell.length_c   1.000
_cell.angle_alpha   90.00
_cell.angle_beta   90.00
_cell.angle_gamma   90.00
#
_symmetry.space_group_name_H-M   'P 1'
#
loop_
_entity.id
_entity.type
_entity.pdbx_description
1 polymer ?
#
loop_
_entity_poly.entity_id
_entity_poly.type
_entity_poly.pdbx_seq_one_letter_code
_entity_poly.pdbx_strand_id
1 'polypeptide(L)'
;MASDGSPVRDAREKQKQKKKKAERSGTDRADVEETDAQLEIQRLTAAGHAALQSGHNNTALQSFRSALKTATKLREKRLQRRCAFNLGAAYVETGEPQKGLDVLSRTQPGERGERIADLQFNLATAHEALGDRTQAAIHYLQAAQLYRSQGDAGAEGDTCVRLAHCHLLRKEWDEAAASFQRAAESYKLAGNASAAALALKDAGKHMLQSGRSSSDEIISVLTDSLEMSVNMSDQQTLGKLLSDVALSFSQMRLFSEASECLEQALPLVSSKPHRLAVVLQNLGAVYNSLGQYQQSLRFHREAAALHGSLGSRGAQGRCFSNLGFALVELGELEEAWESYLHAQQAFRDTDDPSGQWQACEGLGGIKLQMKDPDKASMYYKDALRLLCKCQDVSVSVQERLVSELSEALQQKLRIQQRGAASQRTAPERHHDRRQPRTMAVRSDVQQSRREMQDGENAPPDRKQHSHTITSSETLLQQEQEQDHHHNTLPEANRNLNNTYDKTEMNQQILPSESSHGDVPRSVQMNGRHPLVRSTVTPPLTQPDSDQAPPLMRTLKSRFCTVM
;
A
#
# COMPACT_ATOMS: atom_id res chain seq x y z
N MET A 1 -6.73 54.31 56.65
CA MET A 1 -7.29 53.26 57.54
C MET A 1 -7.97 52.22 56.67
N ALA A 2 -7.65 50.95 56.91
CA ALA A 2 -8.09 49.81 56.13
C ALA A 2 -9.59 49.51 56.33
N SER A 3 -10.23 48.95 55.30
CA SER A 3 -11.41 48.09 55.45
C SER A 3 -11.43 47.08 54.32
N ASP A 4 -10.82 45.93 54.61
CA ASP A 4 -10.78 44.70 53.83
C ASP A 4 -12.14 43.98 53.94
N GLY A 5 -12.87 43.90 52.83
CA GLY A 5 -14.19 43.27 52.73
C GLY A 5 -14.20 42.21 51.64
N SER A 6 -13.65 41.03 51.94
CA SER A 6 -13.52 39.91 51.00
C SER A 6 -14.87 39.35 50.48
N PRO A 7 -15.05 39.13 49.16
CA PRO A 7 -16.28 38.60 48.53
C PRO A 7 -16.59 37.12 48.85
N VAL A 8 -15.73 36.46 49.63
CA VAL A 8 -15.86 35.04 50.02
C VAL A 8 -16.86 34.83 51.18
N ARG A 9 -17.11 35.86 52.02
CA ARG A 9 -18.07 35.78 53.13
C ARG A 9 -19.52 35.82 52.63
N ASP A 10 -19.83 36.65 51.65
CA ASP A 10 -21.17 36.77 51.05
C ASP A 10 -21.61 35.51 50.29
N ALA A 11 -20.68 34.79 49.66
CA ALA A 11 -20.99 33.53 48.99
C ALA A 11 -21.36 32.42 50.00
N ARG A 12 -20.64 32.34 51.13
CA ARG A 12 -20.95 31.38 52.22
C ARG A 12 -22.25 31.70 52.93
N GLU A 13 -22.62 32.98 53.08
CA GLU A 13 -23.90 33.37 53.66
C GLU A 13 -25.08 33.10 52.71
N LYS A 14 -24.93 33.35 51.40
CA LYS A 14 -25.95 32.98 50.40
C LYS A 14 -26.15 31.47 50.32
N GLN A 15 -25.10 30.67 50.49
CA GLN A 15 -25.19 29.21 50.55
C GLN A 15 -25.87 28.71 51.84
N LYS A 16 -25.60 29.35 53.00
CA LYS A 16 -26.31 29.09 54.27
C LYS A 16 -27.79 29.48 54.21
N GLN A 17 -28.14 30.58 53.54
CA GLN A 17 -29.53 31.02 53.37
C GLN A 17 -30.30 30.13 52.38
N LYS A 18 -29.67 29.62 51.31
CA LYS A 18 -30.26 28.59 50.44
C LYS A 18 -30.54 27.29 51.21
N LYS A 19 -29.60 26.84 52.06
CA LYS A 19 -29.77 25.65 52.91
C LYS A 19 -30.93 25.80 53.89
N LYS A 20 -31.06 26.96 54.53
CA LYS A 20 -32.20 27.29 55.43
C LYS A 20 -33.54 27.46 54.71
N LYS A 21 -33.55 27.80 53.42
CA LYS A 21 -34.77 27.93 52.61
C LYS A 21 -35.29 26.58 52.13
N ALA A 22 -34.39 25.63 51.83
CA ALA A 22 -34.72 24.24 51.52
C ALA A 22 -35.27 23.49 52.76
N GLU A 23 -34.75 23.78 53.96
CA GLU A 23 -35.31 23.26 55.22
C GLU A 23 -36.72 23.78 55.53
N ARG A 24 -37.20 24.83 54.85
CA ARG A 24 -38.54 25.41 55.02
C ARG A 24 -39.55 24.97 53.94
N SER A 25 -39.12 24.27 52.88
CA SER A 25 -39.98 23.89 51.75
C SER A 25 -40.45 22.44 51.74
N GLY A 26 -40.16 21.63 52.77
CA GLY A 26 -40.68 20.25 52.86
C GLY A 26 -40.23 19.33 51.71
N THR A 27 -39.20 19.71 50.96
CA THR A 27 -38.43 18.79 50.12
C THR A 27 -37.67 17.86 51.05
N ASP A 28 -38.03 16.57 51.08
CA ASP A 28 -37.43 15.58 51.96
C ASP A 28 -35.90 15.60 51.78
N ARG A 29 -35.14 15.55 52.88
CA ARG A 29 -33.66 15.51 52.82
C ARG A 29 -33.15 14.36 51.92
N ALA A 30 -33.93 13.29 51.81
CA ALA A 30 -33.68 12.17 50.91
C ALA A 30 -33.74 12.57 49.43
N ASP A 31 -34.70 13.41 49.03
CA ASP A 31 -34.86 13.86 47.64
C ASP A 31 -33.71 14.80 47.23
N VAL A 32 -33.22 15.60 48.18
CA VAL A 32 -32.06 16.49 47.97
C VAL A 32 -30.76 15.69 47.86
N GLU A 33 -30.58 14.67 48.70
CA GLU A 33 -29.41 13.78 48.62
C GLU A 33 -29.42 12.92 47.34
N GLU A 34 -30.59 12.49 46.87
CA GLU A 34 -30.75 11.76 45.62
C GLU A 34 -30.43 12.63 44.39
N THR A 35 -30.91 13.88 44.38
CA THR A 35 -30.61 14.85 43.30
C THR A 35 -29.13 15.27 43.28
N ASP A 36 -28.51 15.50 44.44
CA ASP A 36 -27.08 15.81 44.53
C ASP A 36 -26.21 14.64 44.03
N ALA A 37 -26.59 13.40 44.36
CA ALA A 37 -25.89 12.20 43.87
C ALA A 37 -26.06 12.00 42.35
N GLN A 38 -27.23 12.29 41.78
CA GLN A 38 -27.45 12.25 40.34
C GLN A 38 -26.59 13.28 39.60
N LEU A 39 -26.49 14.51 40.11
CA LEU A 39 -25.62 15.55 39.54
C LEU A 39 -24.14 15.15 39.60
N GLU A 40 -23.70 14.55 40.70
CA GLU A 40 -22.32 14.08 40.82
C GLU A 40 -22.00 12.94 39.84
N ILE A 41 -22.93 11.99 39.65
CA ILE A 41 -22.79 10.92 38.64
C ILE A 41 -22.62 11.52 37.24
N GLN A 42 -23.40 12.55 36.90
CA GLN A 42 -23.28 13.23 35.60
C GLN A 42 -21.92 13.90 35.44
N ARG A 43 -21.47 14.64 36.46
CA ARG A 43 -20.17 15.31 36.47
C ARG A 43 -19.03 14.30 36.30
N LEU A 44 -19.06 13.19 37.03
CA LEU A 44 -18.07 12.12 36.95
C LEU A 44 -18.07 11.42 35.59
N THR A 45 -19.25 11.15 35.02
CA THR A 45 -19.36 10.54 33.69
C THR A 45 -18.82 11.47 32.60
N ALA A 46 -19.16 12.76 32.66
CA ALA A 46 -18.65 13.77 31.73
C ALA A 46 -17.12 13.93 31.85
N ALA A 47 -16.58 13.94 33.08
CA ALA A 47 -15.15 13.94 33.31
C ALA A 47 -14.47 12.68 32.75
N GLY A 48 -15.12 11.51 32.86
CA GLY A 48 -14.67 10.27 32.25
C GLY A 48 -14.56 10.35 30.74
N HIS A 49 -15.59 10.88 30.05
CA HIS A 49 -15.55 11.09 28.59
C HIS A 49 -14.45 12.08 28.17
N ALA A 50 -14.33 13.21 28.87
CA ALA A 50 -13.29 14.19 28.58
C ALA A 50 -11.87 13.61 28.76
N ALA A 51 -11.69 12.76 29.79
CA ALA A 51 -10.43 12.06 30.01
C ALA A 51 -10.11 11.05 28.90
N LEU A 52 -11.08 10.26 28.42
CA LEU A 52 -10.90 9.37 27.27
C LEU A 52 -10.50 10.13 26.00
N GLN A 53 -11.20 11.23 25.71
CA GLN A 53 -10.88 12.10 24.57
C GLN A 53 -9.46 12.69 24.65
N SER A 54 -8.96 12.89 25.86
CA SER A 54 -7.61 13.42 26.11
C SER A 54 -6.55 12.33 26.26
N GLY A 55 -6.88 11.04 26.09
CA GLY A 55 -5.96 9.91 26.26
C GLY A 55 -5.59 9.58 27.71
N HIS A 56 -6.26 10.19 28.70
CA HIS A 56 -5.98 9.96 30.12
C HIS A 56 -6.76 8.74 30.66
N ASN A 57 -6.39 7.55 30.20
CA ASN A 57 -7.11 6.29 30.44
C ASN A 57 -7.36 6.00 31.94
N ASN A 58 -6.34 6.16 32.78
CA ASN A 58 -6.48 5.91 34.22
C ASN A 58 -7.48 6.85 34.89
N THR A 59 -7.44 8.14 34.53
CA THR A 59 -8.36 9.17 35.04
C THR A 59 -9.79 8.90 34.58
N ALA A 60 -9.95 8.44 33.33
CA ALA A 60 -11.25 8.04 32.80
C ALA A 60 -11.85 6.89 33.60
N LEU A 61 -11.09 5.79 33.77
CA LEU A 61 -11.52 4.63 34.55
C LEU A 61 -11.84 4.99 36.00
N GLN A 62 -11.03 5.84 36.64
CA GLN A 62 -11.31 6.30 37.99
C GLN A 62 -12.62 7.08 38.09
N SER A 63 -12.90 7.93 37.10
CA SER A 63 -14.13 8.72 37.03
C SER A 63 -15.36 7.82 36.85
N PHE A 64 -15.31 6.85 35.92
CA PHE A 64 -16.41 5.89 35.72
C PHE A 64 -16.62 4.95 36.91
N ARG A 65 -15.54 4.46 37.56
CA ARG A 65 -15.63 3.67 38.80
C ARG A 65 -16.29 4.47 39.92
N SER A 66 -15.94 5.75 40.05
CA SER A 66 -16.52 6.66 41.05
C SER A 66 -18.00 6.91 40.76
N ALA A 67 -18.36 7.11 39.49
CA ALA A 67 -19.76 7.27 39.07
C ALA A 67 -20.60 6.03 39.42
N LEU A 68 -20.10 4.82 39.10
CA LEU A 68 -20.77 3.57 39.46
C LEU A 68 -20.89 3.41 40.99
N LYS A 69 -19.83 3.72 41.75
CA LYS A 69 -19.87 3.68 43.22
C LYS A 69 -20.92 4.63 43.78
N THR A 70 -21.07 5.84 43.25
CA THR A 70 -22.13 6.76 43.65
C THR A 70 -23.51 6.23 43.27
N ALA A 71 -23.67 5.67 42.06
CA ALA A 71 -24.93 5.09 41.59
C ALA A 71 -25.40 3.90 42.43
N THR A 72 -24.50 3.05 42.93
CA THR A 72 -24.87 1.90 43.79
C THR A 72 -25.49 2.29 45.12
N LYS A 73 -25.32 3.55 45.57
CA LYS A 73 -25.95 4.08 46.77
C LYS A 73 -27.39 4.54 46.54
N LEU A 74 -27.77 4.75 45.27
CA LEU A 74 -29.13 5.12 44.89
C LEU A 74 -30.03 3.89 44.80
N ARG A 75 -31.33 4.07 45.09
CA ARG A 75 -32.34 3.01 44.88
C ARG A 75 -32.61 2.76 43.40
N GLU A 76 -32.31 3.73 42.54
CA GLU A 76 -32.56 3.69 41.11
C GLU A 76 -31.63 2.71 40.35
N LYS A 77 -32.13 1.52 40.06
CA LYS A 77 -31.39 0.49 39.30
C LYS A 77 -31.02 0.91 37.87
N ARG A 78 -31.75 1.85 37.27
CA ARG A 78 -31.49 2.33 35.91
C ARG A 78 -30.14 3.05 35.81
N LEU A 79 -29.84 3.95 36.74
CA LEU A 79 -28.55 4.67 36.78
C LEU A 79 -27.38 3.73 37.07
N GLN A 80 -27.57 2.74 37.94
CA GLN A 80 -26.56 1.70 38.20
C GLN A 80 -26.18 0.97 36.92
N ARG A 81 -27.16 0.54 36.12
CA ARG A 81 -26.93 -0.12 34.83
C ARG A 81 -26.20 0.78 33.83
N ARG A 82 -26.58 2.06 33.71
CA ARG A 82 -25.91 3.03 32.81
C ARG A 82 -24.44 3.27 33.20
N CYS A 83 -24.17 3.38 34.50
CA CYS A 83 -22.79 3.55 34.98
C CYS A 83 -21.96 2.28 34.79
N ALA A 84 -22.54 1.10 35.02
CA ALA A 84 -21.87 -0.17 34.78
C ALA A 84 -21.55 -0.36 33.29
N PHE A 85 -22.50 -0.05 32.42
CA PHE A 85 -22.32 -0.03 30.97
C PHE A 85 -21.15 0.87 30.54
N ASN A 86 -21.14 2.12 31.00
CA ASN A 86 -20.07 3.08 30.66
C ASN A 86 -18.71 2.63 31.18
N LEU A 87 -18.66 2.05 32.39
CA LEU A 87 -17.43 1.50 32.94
C LEU A 87 -16.93 0.31 32.11
N GLY A 88 -17.82 -0.61 31.72
CA GLY A 88 -17.49 -1.74 30.85
C GLY A 88 -16.93 -1.30 29.50
N ALA A 89 -17.60 -0.34 28.84
CA ALA A 89 -17.12 0.28 27.61
C ALA A 89 -15.74 0.95 27.78
N ALA A 90 -15.54 1.68 28.88
CA ALA A 90 -14.26 2.32 29.17
C ALA A 90 -13.13 1.29 29.37
N TYR A 91 -13.40 0.15 30.02
CA TYR A 91 -12.41 -0.92 30.15
C TYR A 91 -11.98 -1.47 28.78
N VAL A 92 -12.92 -1.68 27.86
CA VAL A 92 -12.58 -2.15 26.50
C VAL A 92 -11.72 -1.11 25.77
N GLU A 93 -12.14 0.15 25.79
CA GLU A 93 -11.44 1.24 25.08
C GLU A 93 -10.04 1.53 25.65
N THR A 94 -9.83 1.29 26.95
CA THR A 94 -8.54 1.51 27.62
C THR A 94 -7.59 0.31 27.58
N GLY A 95 -7.96 -0.78 26.88
CA GLY A 95 -7.10 -1.95 26.70
C GLY A 95 -7.25 -3.03 27.77
N GLU A 96 -8.33 -3.02 28.55
CA GLU A 96 -8.68 -4.07 29.52
C GLU A 96 -9.94 -4.86 29.07
N PRO A 97 -9.95 -5.49 27.88
CA PRO A 97 -11.18 -6.00 27.25
C PRO A 97 -11.84 -7.14 28.01
N GLN A 98 -11.09 -8.00 28.70
CA GLN A 98 -11.67 -9.08 29.52
C GLN A 98 -12.51 -8.52 30.68
N LYS A 99 -12.02 -7.48 31.37
CA LYS A 99 -12.79 -6.83 32.45
C LYS A 99 -14.00 -6.09 31.89
N GLY A 100 -13.83 -5.47 30.72
CA GLY A 100 -14.93 -4.87 29.99
C GLY A 100 -16.04 -5.88 29.69
N LEU A 101 -15.67 -7.03 29.14
CA LEU A 101 -16.58 -8.14 28.84
C LEU A 101 -17.29 -8.65 30.10
N ASP A 102 -16.56 -8.86 31.20
CA ASP A 102 -17.13 -9.33 32.48
C ASP A 102 -18.20 -8.35 33.02
N VAL A 103 -17.96 -7.05 32.88
CA VAL A 103 -18.89 -6.00 33.33
C VAL A 103 -20.09 -5.87 32.38
N LEU A 104 -19.84 -5.86 31.07
CA LEU A 104 -20.88 -5.71 30.04
C LEU A 104 -21.83 -6.92 30.03
N SER A 105 -21.33 -8.14 30.13
CA SER A 105 -22.14 -9.37 30.13
C SER A 105 -23.08 -9.48 31.34
N ARG A 106 -22.75 -8.81 32.45
CA ARG A 106 -23.62 -8.72 33.64
C ARG A 106 -24.62 -7.58 33.58
N THR A 107 -24.46 -6.67 32.62
CA THR A 107 -25.34 -5.51 32.46
C THR A 107 -26.62 -5.94 31.75
N GLN A 108 -27.70 -6.13 32.52
CA GLN A 108 -29.02 -6.43 31.93
C GLN A 108 -29.53 -5.23 31.11
N PRO A 109 -30.11 -5.45 29.93
CA PRO A 109 -30.81 -4.38 29.21
C PRO A 109 -31.96 -3.83 30.04
N GLY A 110 -32.29 -2.53 29.88
CA GLY A 110 -33.45 -1.93 30.54
C GLY A 110 -34.77 -2.55 30.07
N GLU A 111 -35.85 -2.36 30.85
CA GLU A 111 -37.18 -2.97 30.62
C GLU A 111 -37.80 -2.69 29.24
N ARG A 112 -37.34 -1.66 28.52
CA ARG A 112 -37.81 -1.30 27.17
C ARG A 112 -36.84 -1.69 26.05
N GLY A 113 -35.80 -2.47 26.35
CA GLY A 113 -34.76 -2.80 25.38
C GLY A 113 -33.92 -1.60 24.93
N GLU A 114 -33.96 -0.49 25.68
CA GLU A 114 -33.10 0.67 25.44
C GLU A 114 -31.63 0.23 25.44
N ARG A 115 -30.89 0.58 24.37
CA ARG A 115 -29.43 0.41 24.24
C ARG A 115 -28.96 -1.05 24.16
N ILE A 116 -29.82 -2.00 23.80
CA ILE A 116 -29.38 -3.37 23.46
C ILE A 116 -28.38 -3.32 22.29
N ALA A 117 -28.61 -2.45 21.29
CA ALA A 117 -27.70 -2.29 20.15
C ALA A 117 -26.29 -1.88 20.59
N ASP A 118 -26.16 -0.85 21.44
CA ASP A 118 -24.85 -0.39 21.94
C ASP A 118 -24.18 -1.43 22.84
N LEU A 119 -24.96 -2.22 23.61
CA LEU A 119 -24.43 -3.33 24.40
C LEU A 119 -23.85 -4.41 23.50
N GLN A 120 -24.59 -4.83 22.47
CA GLN A 120 -24.11 -5.81 21.50
C GLN A 120 -22.87 -5.29 20.78
N PHE A 121 -22.85 -4.01 20.41
CA PHE A 121 -21.68 -3.38 19.80
C PHE A 121 -20.45 -3.43 20.70
N ASN A 122 -20.59 -3.09 21.99
CA ASN A 122 -19.48 -3.09 22.93
C ASN A 122 -19.00 -4.50 23.30
N LEU A 123 -19.91 -5.48 23.39
CA LEU A 123 -19.55 -6.89 23.53
C LEU A 123 -18.74 -7.36 22.32
N ALA A 124 -19.16 -7.00 21.11
CA ALA A 124 -18.42 -7.30 19.89
C ALA A 124 -17.02 -6.68 19.92
N THR A 125 -16.91 -5.41 20.31
CA THR A 125 -15.62 -4.71 20.45
C THR A 125 -14.72 -5.36 21.51
N ALA A 126 -15.28 -5.87 22.60
CA ALA A 126 -14.51 -6.61 23.60
C ALA A 126 -13.96 -7.94 23.04
N HIS A 127 -14.80 -8.71 22.34
CA HIS A 127 -14.37 -9.94 21.68
C HIS A 127 -13.35 -9.70 20.57
N GLU A 128 -13.51 -8.63 19.78
CA GLU A 128 -12.54 -8.18 18.78
C GLU A 128 -11.18 -7.90 19.41
N ALA A 129 -11.16 -7.15 20.53
CA ALA A 129 -9.94 -6.85 21.28
C ALA A 129 -9.28 -8.10 21.90
N LEU A 130 -10.06 -9.13 22.24
CA LEU A 130 -9.56 -10.42 22.72
C LEU A 130 -9.10 -11.35 21.59
N GLY A 131 -9.29 -10.97 20.33
CA GLY A 131 -8.98 -11.79 19.16
C GLY A 131 -10.03 -12.85 18.83
N ASP A 132 -11.16 -12.90 19.54
CA ASP A 132 -12.27 -13.81 19.25
C ASP A 132 -13.18 -13.21 18.16
N ARG A 133 -12.71 -13.33 16.92
CA ARG A 133 -13.38 -12.79 15.73
C ARG A 133 -14.74 -13.44 15.46
N THR A 134 -14.95 -14.67 15.93
CA THR A 134 -16.22 -15.39 15.74
C THR A 134 -17.32 -14.74 16.58
N GLN A 135 -17.06 -14.57 17.88
CA GLN A 135 -18.03 -13.93 18.77
C GLN A 135 -18.19 -12.45 18.43
N ALA A 136 -17.10 -11.76 18.04
CA ALA A 136 -17.18 -10.39 17.58
C ALA A 136 -18.14 -10.23 16.39
N ALA A 137 -18.03 -11.09 15.36
CA ALA A 137 -18.92 -11.06 14.20
C ALA A 137 -20.39 -11.31 14.57
N ILE A 138 -20.66 -12.29 15.46
CA ILE A 138 -22.03 -12.59 15.93
C ILE A 138 -22.65 -11.36 16.62
N HIS A 139 -21.92 -10.76 17.56
CA HIS A 139 -22.39 -9.60 18.30
C HIS A 139 -22.52 -8.35 17.40
N TYR A 140 -21.63 -8.15 16.43
CA TYR A 140 -21.76 -7.06 15.46
C TYR A 140 -22.97 -7.23 14.55
N LEU A 141 -23.26 -8.45 14.08
CA LEU A 141 -24.45 -8.72 13.29
C LEU A 141 -25.74 -8.43 14.08
N GLN A 142 -25.79 -8.85 15.36
CA GLN A 142 -26.90 -8.55 16.26
C GLN A 142 -27.06 -7.04 16.47
N ALA A 143 -25.95 -6.33 16.74
CA ALA A 143 -25.96 -4.87 16.88
C ALA A 143 -26.48 -4.17 15.61
N ALA A 144 -26.02 -4.57 14.43
CA ALA A 144 -26.44 -4.00 13.15
C ALA A 144 -27.95 -4.19 12.90
N GLN A 145 -28.49 -5.39 13.17
CA GLN A 145 -29.92 -5.66 13.07
C GLN A 145 -30.75 -4.80 14.03
N LEU A 146 -30.26 -4.58 15.25
CA LEU A 146 -30.92 -3.74 16.23
C LEU A 146 -30.90 -2.26 15.84
N TYR A 147 -29.76 -1.73 15.36
CA TYR A 147 -29.69 -0.36 14.85
C TYR A 147 -30.65 -0.13 13.68
N ARG A 148 -30.74 -1.09 12.75
CA ARG A 148 -31.73 -1.05 11.66
C ARG A 148 -33.15 -0.96 12.19
N SER A 149 -33.51 -1.79 13.17
CA SER A 149 -34.85 -1.79 13.78
C SER A 149 -35.18 -0.48 14.51
N GLN A 150 -34.15 0.24 14.97
CA GLN A 150 -34.25 1.54 15.64
C GLN A 150 -34.25 2.72 14.67
N GLY A 151 -34.01 2.49 13.37
CA GLY A 151 -33.87 3.54 12.36
C GLY A 151 -32.53 4.29 12.41
N ASP A 152 -31.53 3.80 13.15
CA ASP A 152 -30.19 4.39 13.21
C ASP A 152 -29.30 3.81 12.10
N ALA A 153 -29.55 4.28 10.87
CA ALA A 153 -28.84 3.81 9.68
C ALA A 153 -27.33 4.15 9.73
N GLY A 154 -26.95 5.24 10.40
CA GLY A 154 -25.53 5.61 10.58
C GLY A 154 -24.80 4.60 11.47
N ALA A 155 -25.37 4.28 12.63
CA ALA A 155 -24.79 3.28 13.52
C ALA A 155 -24.81 1.87 12.93
N GLU A 156 -25.86 1.51 12.17
CA GLU A 156 -25.86 0.25 11.41
C GLU A 156 -24.69 0.20 10.42
N GLY A 157 -24.49 1.26 9.62
CA GLY A 157 -23.39 1.33 8.65
C GLY A 157 -22.02 1.14 9.30
N ASP A 158 -21.74 1.89 10.37
CA ASP A 158 -20.49 1.78 11.14
C ASP A 158 -20.27 0.37 11.69
N THR A 159 -21.35 -0.28 12.14
CA THR A 159 -21.32 -1.62 12.69
C THR A 159 -21.06 -2.67 11.60
N CYS A 160 -21.67 -2.51 10.42
CA CYS A 160 -21.47 -3.40 9.28
C CYS A 160 -20.04 -3.32 8.73
N VAL A 161 -19.39 -2.14 8.77
CA VAL A 161 -17.95 -2.02 8.43
C VAL A 161 -17.08 -2.84 9.40
N ARG A 162 -17.38 -2.79 10.71
CA ARG A 162 -16.64 -3.61 11.69
C ARG A 162 -16.89 -5.10 11.54
N LEU A 163 -18.12 -5.48 11.23
CA LEU A 163 -18.47 -6.86 10.87
C LEU A 163 -17.66 -7.33 9.66
N ALA A 164 -17.58 -6.51 8.60
CA ALA A 164 -16.79 -6.82 7.42
C ALA A 164 -15.32 -7.05 7.78
N HIS A 165 -14.71 -6.21 8.62
CA HIS A 165 -13.34 -6.41 9.08
C HIS A 165 -13.14 -7.72 9.88
N CYS A 166 -14.12 -8.13 10.68
CA CYS A 166 -14.06 -9.44 11.36
C CYS A 166 -13.99 -10.59 10.34
N HIS A 167 -14.79 -10.53 9.27
CA HIS A 167 -14.75 -11.50 8.17
C HIS A 167 -13.43 -11.46 7.38
N LEU A 168 -12.89 -10.26 7.11
CA LEU A 168 -11.58 -10.12 6.45
C LEU A 168 -10.44 -10.76 7.25
N LEU A 169 -10.43 -10.57 8.57
CA LEU A 169 -9.44 -11.19 9.45
C LEU A 169 -9.59 -12.72 9.54
N ARG A 170 -10.72 -13.27 9.07
CA ARG A 170 -10.99 -14.70 8.92
C ARG A 170 -10.82 -15.20 7.49
N LYS A 171 -10.50 -14.31 6.53
CA LYS A 171 -10.41 -14.55 5.08
C LYS A 171 -11.74 -15.02 4.46
N GLU A 172 -12.85 -14.57 5.02
CA GLU A 172 -14.21 -14.80 4.55
C GLU A 172 -14.60 -13.65 3.60
N TRP A 173 -14.11 -13.70 2.36
CA TRP A 173 -14.19 -12.57 1.41
C TRP A 173 -15.62 -12.25 0.97
N ASP A 174 -16.47 -13.28 0.77
CA ASP A 174 -17.86 -13.09 0.35
C ASP A 174 -18.68 -12.44 1.46
N GLU A 175 -18.54 -12.92 2.70
CA GLU A 175 -19.21 -12.37 3.87
C GLU A 175 -18.74 -10.94 4.18
N ALA A 176 -17.45 -10.65 3.96
CA ALA A 176 -16.92 -9.30 4.07
C ALA A 176 -17.52 -8.37 3.00
N ALA A 177 -17.57 -8.80 1.73
CA ALA A 177 -18.18 -8.03 0.65
C ALA A 177 -19.66 -7.74 0.91
N ALA A 178 -20.43 -8.75 1.33
CA ALA A 178 -21.84 -8.59 1.70
C ALA A 178 -22.03 -7.62 2.88
N SER A 179 -21.14 -7.68 3.88
CA SER A 179 -21.16 -6.75 5.02
C SER A 179 -20.85 -5.31 4.60
N PHE A 180 -19.93 -5.10 3.66
CA PHE A 180 -19.66 -3.78 3.09
C PHE A 180 -20.81 -3.25 2.22
N GLN A 181 -21.46 -4.10 1.42
CA GLN A 181 -22.65 -3.72 0.66
C GLN A 181 -23.78 -3.29 1.60
N ARG A 182 -24.02 -4.05 2.68
CA ARG A 182 -24.99 -3.66 3.72
C ARG A 182 -24.61 -2.34 4.38
N ALA A 183 -23.33 -2.12 4.68
CA ALA A 183 -22.85 -0.85 5.22
C ALA A 183 -23.15 0.31 4.26
N ALA A 184 -22.91 0.12 2.96
CA ALA A 184 -23.18 1.12 1.94
C ALA A 184 -24.67 1.48 1.86
N GLU A 185 -25.57 0.48 1.86
CA GLU A 185 -27.02 0.70 1.89
C GLU A 185 -27.43 1.54 3.11
N SER A 186 -26.93 1.18 4.29
CA SER A 186 -27.23 1.91 5.52
C SER A 186 -26.67 3.34 5.49
N TYR A 187 -25.47 3.55 4.94
CA TYR A 187 -24.95 4.91 4.74
C TYR A 187 -25.72 5.73 3.71
N LYS A 188 -26.22 5.11 2.63
CA LYS A 188 -27.14 5.74 1.67
C LYS A 188 -28.40 6.24 2.39
N LEU A 189 -29.01 5.39 3.24
CA LEU A 189 -30.17 5.76 4.06
C LEU A 189 -29.87 6.87 5.08
N ALA A 190 -28.66 6.90 5.62
CA ALA A 190 -28.20 7.95 6.53
C ALA A 190 -27.83 9.27 5.82
N GLY A 191 -27.90 9.34 4.49
CA GLY A 191 -27.47 10.50 3.71
C GLY A 191 -25.96 10.72 3.68
N ASN A 192 -25.16 9.70 4.03
CA ASN A 192 -23.70 9.77 4.05
C ASN A 192 -23.10 9.15 2.78
N ALA A 193 -23.17 9.88 1.67
CA ALA A 193 -22.67 9.42 0.37
C ALA A 193 -21.17 9.07 0.39
N SER A 194 -20.35 9.84 1.13
CA SER A 194 -18.91 9.58 1.22
C SER A 194 -18.59 8.23 1.88
N ALA A 195 -19.27 7.89 2.97
CA ALA A 195 -19.09 6.59 3.63
C ALA A 195 -19.67 5.44 2.79
N ALA A 196 -20.79 5.67 2.09
CA ALA A 196 -21.36 4.72 1.15
C ALA A 196 -20.38 4.39 0.01
N ALA A 197 -19.78 5.41 -0.60
CA ALA A 197 -18.78 5.24 -1.67
C ALA A 197 -17.59 4.39 -1.19
N LEU A 198 -17.03 4.71 -0.01
CA LEU A 198 -15.91 3.94 0.56
C LEU A 198 -16.28 2.47 0.81
N ALA A 199 -17.47 2.21 1.36
CA ALA A 199 -17.95 0.86 1.61
C ALA A 199 -18.17 0.07 0.29
N LEU A 200 -18.72 0.69 -0.75
CA LEU A 200 -18.89 0.06 -2.07
C LEU A 200 -17.55 -0.27 -2.74
N LYS A 201 -16.59 0.66 -2.67
CA LYS A 201 -15.22 0.40 -3.14
C LYS A 201 -14.61 -0.81 -2.44
N ASP A 202 -14.74 -0.90 -1.12
CA ASP A 202 -14.20 -2.04 -0.36
C ASP A 202 -14.98 -3.34 -0.66
N ALA A 203 -16.30 -3.26 -0.88
CA ALA A 203 -17.10 -4.40 -1.35
C ALA A 203 -16.58 -4.94 -2.69
N GLY A 204 -16.47 -4.09 -3.72
CA GLY A 204 -16.01 -4.50 -5.05
C GLY A 204 -14.60 -5.12 -5.03
N LYS A 205 -13.70 -4.57 -4.22
CA LYS A 205 -12.36 -5.15 -3.99
C LYS A 205 -12.44 -6.57 -3.44
N HIS A 206 -13.31 -6.84 -2.47
CA HIS A 206 -13.41 -8.16 -1.85
C HIS A 206 -14.21 -9.17 -2.68
N MET A 207 -15.15 -8.70 -3.50
CA MET A 207 -15.78 -9.52 -4.54
C MET A 207 -14.75 -10.03 -5.56
N LEU A 208 -13.80 -9.19 -5.97
CA LEU A 208 -12.68 -9.62 -6.83
C LEU A 208 -11.81 -10.68 -6.17
N GLN A 209 -11.51 -10.51 -4.87
CA GLN A 209 -10.69 -11.46 -4.13
C GLN A 209 -11.37 -12.81 -3.90
N SER A 210 -12.71 -12.84 -3.80
CA SER A 210 -13.42 -14.11 -3.65
C SER A 210 -13.49 -14.92 -4.96
N GLY A 211 -13.51 -14.23 -6.10
CA GLY A 211 -13.58 -14.84 -7.43
C GLY A 211 -14.92 -15.52 -7.74
N ARG A 212 -15.95 -15.31 -6.91
CA ARG A 212 -17.27 -15.94 -7.07
C ARG A 212 -18.32 -15.03 -7.68
N SER A 213 -18.20 -13.72 -7.48
CA SER A 213 -19.09 -12.73 -8.08
C SER A 213 -18.85 -12.63 -9.59
N SER A 214 -19.93 -12.38 -10.33
CA SER A 214 -19.82 -12.11 -11.76
C SER A 214 -19.15 -10.75 -12.01
N SER A 215 -18.53 -10.59 -13.18
CA SER A 215 -17.92 -9.32 -13.58
C SER A 215 -18.94 -8.18 -13.57
N ASP A 216 -20.17 -8.42 -14.04
CA ASP A 216 -21.22 -7.39 -14.10
C ASP A 216 -21.63 -6.89 -12.71
N GLU A 217 -21.73 -7.78 -11.72
CA GLU A 217 -22.01 -7.41 -10.33
C GLU A 217 -20.90 -6.53 -9.75
N ILE A 218 -19.64 -6.89 -10.00
CA ILE A 218 -18.48 -6.13 -9.51
C ILE A 218 -18.44 -4.74 -10.16
N ILE A 219 -18.63 -4.68 -11.48
CA ILE A 219 -18.68 -3.41 -12.24
C ILE A 219 -19.80 -2.53 -11.69
N SER A 220 -21.00 -3.07 -11.47
CA SER A 220 -22.11 -2.32 -10.91
C SER A 220 -21.76 -1.72 -9.55
N VAL A 221 -21.18 -2.49 -8.64
CA VAL A 221 -20.80 -2.02 -7.29
C VAL A 221 -19.71 -0.94 -7.35
N LEU A 222 -18.72 -1.08 -8.24
CA LEU A 222 -17.65 -0.10 -8.40
C LEU A 222 -18.15 1.19 -9.08
N THR A 223 -19.05 1.11 -10.05
CA THR A 223 -19.69 2.27 -10.67
C THR A 223 -20.56 3.02 -9.67
N ASP A 224 -21.38 2.31 -8.87
CA ASP A 224 -22.12 2.87 -7.74
C ASP A 224 -21.19 3.63 -6.77
N SER A 225 -20.00 3.08 -6.50
CA SER A 225 -18.99 3.75 -5.67
C SER A 225 -18.54 5.08 -6.28
N LEU A 226 -18.32 5.13 -7.59
CA LEU A 226 -17.89 6.35 -8.28
C LEU A 226 -19.01 7.40 -8.28
N GLU A 227 -20.25 7.00 -8.56
CA GLU A 227 -21.41 7.89 -8.52
C GLU A 227 -21.61 8.54 -7.14
N MET A 228 -21.46 7.76 -6.07
CA MET A 228 -21.55 8.27 -4.70
C MET A 228 -20.37 9.18 -4.33
N SER A 229 -19.26 9.12 -5.08
CA SER A 229 -18.05 9.89 -4.81
C SER A 229 -18.05 11.31 -5.41
N VAL A 230 -18.96 11.61 -6.34
CA VAL A 230 -18.98 12.88 -7.12
C VAL A 230 -19.00 14.13 -6.22
N ASN A 231 -19.74 14.09 -5.12
CA ASN A 231 -19.88 15.23 -4.20
C ASN A 231 -19.01 15.10 -2.94
N MET A 232 -17.96 14.27 -2.97
CA MET A 232 -17.05 14.13 -1.83
C MET A 232 -16.25 15.42 -1.59
N SER A 233 -16.45 16.03 -0.43
CA SER A 233 -15.74 17.25 -0.04
C SER A 233 -14.25 16.99 0.22
N ASP A 234 -13.92 15.83 0.81
CA ASP A 234 -12.54 15.45 1.10
C ASP A 234 -11.81 14.93 -0.15
N GLN A 235 -11.08 15.84 -0.80
CA GLN A 235 -10.30 15.57 -2.00
C GLN A 235 -9.20 14.52 -1.78
N GLN A 236 -8.64 14.42 -0.57
CA GLN A 236 -7.59 13.43 -0.27
C GLN A 236 -8.16 12.02 -0.21
N THR A 237 -9.36 11.88 0.36
CA THR A 237 -10.08 10.60 0.41
C THR A 237 -10.62 10.26 -0.98
N LEU A 238 -11.12 11.23 -1.74
CA LEU A 238 -11.57 11.03 -3.12
C LEU A 238 -10.45 10.51 -4.02
N GLY A 239 -9.27 11.14 -4.01
CA GLY A 239 -8.12 10.67 -4.80
C GLY A 239 -7.68 9.25 -4.45
N LYS A 240 -7.77 8.86 -3.16
CA LYS A 240 -7.51 7.48 -2.74
C LYS A 240 -8.58 6.52 -3.26
N LEU A 241 -9.86 6.87 -3.13
CA LEU A 241 -10.97 6.05 -3.61
C LEU A 241 -10.84 5.78 -5.11
N LEU A 242 -10.63 6.82 -5.92
CA LEU A 242 -10.45 6.70 -7.37
C LEU A 242 -9.27 5.78 -7.72
N SER A 243 -8.16 5.90 -6.99
CA SER A 243 -6.99 5.03 -7.19
C SER A 243 -7.29 3.56 -6.85
N ASP A 244 -8.03 3.31 -5.76
CA ASP A 244 -8.40 1.95 -5.34
C ASP A 244 -9.43 1.31 -6.32
N VAL A 245 -10.41 2.09 -6.81
CA VAL A 245 -11.38 1.63 -7.82
C VAL A 245 -10.67 1.34 -9.14
N ALA A 246 -9.74 2.19 -9.58
CA ALA A 246 -8.97 1.95 -10.79
C ALA A 246 -8.14 0.66 -10.72
N LEU A 247 -7.57 0.34 -9.56
CA LEU A 247 -6.87 -0.93 -9.36
C LEU A 247 -7.81 -2.14 -9.50
N SER A 248 -9.08 -1.97 -9.10
CA SER A 248 -10.11 -3.00 -9.23
C SER A 248 -10.51 -3.19 -10.70
N PHE A 249 -10.76 -2.10 -11.44
CA PHE A 249 -10.99 -2.16 -12.89
C PHE A 249 -9.80 -2.75 -13.65
N SER A 250 -8.57 -2.39 -13.28
CA SER A 250 -7.36 -2.94 -13.88
C SER A 250 -7.24 -4.46 -13.67
N GLN A 251 -7.60 -4.98 -12.50
CA GLN A 251 -7.66 -6.44 -12.24
C GLN A 251 -8.67 -7.15 -13.15
N MET A 252 -9.77 -6.46 -13.48
CA MET A 252 -10.80 -6.95 -14.40
C MET A 252 -10.44 -6.77 -15.87
N ARG A 253 -9.24 -6.23 -16.18
CA ARG A 253 -8.79 -5.84 -17.52
C ARG A 253 -9.63 -4.73 -18.19
N LEU A 254 -10.36 -3.96 -17.39
CA LEU A 254 -11.10 -2.75 -17.80
C LEU A 254 -10.16 -1.55 -17.76
N PHE A 255 -9.20 -1.55 -18.69
CA PHE A 255 -8.08 -0.60 -18.66
C PHE A 255 -8.48 0.83 -19.03
N SER A 256 -9.51 1.00 -19.86
CA SER A 256 -10.03 2.33 -20.21
C SER A 256 -10.60 3.02 -18.97
N GLU A 257 -11.50 2.35 -18.26
CA GLU A 257 -12.14 2.81 -17.02
C GLU A 257 -11.12 3.03 -15.90
N ALA A 258 -10.11 2.16 -15.81
CA ALA A 258 -9.00 2.33 -14.87
C ALA A 258 -8.18 3.60 -15.16
N SER A 259 -7.91 3.90 -16.44
CA SER A 259 -7.16 5.10 -16.84
C SER A 259 -7.92 6.38 -16.48
N GLU A 260 -9.22 6.43 -16.77
CA GLU A 260 -10.08 7.58 -16.47
C GLU A 260 -10.11 7.88 -14.96
N CYS A 261 -10.23 6.83 -14.13
CA CYS A 261 -10.21 6.97 -12.67
C CYS A 261 -8.86 7.51 -12.17
N LEU A 262 -7.74 7.00 -12.71
CA LEU A 262 -6.40 7.43 -12.30
C LEU A 262 -6.05 8.84 -12.78
N GLU A 263 -6.48 9.24 -13.98
CA GLU A 263 -6.33 10.60 -14.49
C GLU A 263 -7.08 11.60 -13.60
N GLN A 264 -8.29 11.26 -13.15
CA GLN A 264 -9.03 12.06 -12.18
C GLN A 264 -8.35 12.08 -10.80
N ALA A 265 -7.72 10.98 -10.37
CA ALA A 265 -7.01 10.91 -9.09
C ALA A 265 -5.72 11.74 -9.08
N LEU A 266 -5.02 11.85 -10.21
CA LEU A 266 -3.70 12.47 -10.34
C LEU A 266 -3.60 13.89 -9.75
N PRO A 267 -4.46 14.86 -10.11
CA PRO A 267 -4.40 16.20 -9.52
C PRO A 267 -4.70 16.21 -8.02
N LEU A 268 -5.55 15.30 -7.54
CA LEU A 268 -5.96 15.21 -6.13
C LEU A 268 -4.84 14.73 -5.20
N VAL A 269 -3.91 13.93 -5.73
CA VAL A 269 -2.77 13.38 -4.97
C VAL A 269 -1.46 14.15 -5.17
N SER A 270 -1.47 15.21 -5.98
CA SER A 270 -0.27 16.00 -6.35
C SER A 270 0.54 16.53 -5.15
N SER A 271 -0.11 16.84 -4.03
CA SER A 271 0.54 17.32 -2.80
C SER A 271 1.15 16.20 -1.92
N LYS A 272 1.00 14.93 -2.32
CA LYS A 272 1.45 13.75 -1.57
C LYS A 272 2.40 12.90 -2.42
N PRO A 273 3.73 13.14 -2.37
CA PRO A 273 4.72 12.48 -3.22
C PRO A 273 4.60 10.96 -3.31
N HIS A 274 4.44 10.27 -2.17
CA HIS A 274 4.28 8.81 -2.16
C HIS A 274 3.04 8.33 -2.94
N ARG A 275 1.91 9.02 -2.81
CA ARG A 275 0.68 8.66 -3.53
C ARG A 275 0.76 9.02 -5.01
N LEU A 276 1.32 10.19 -5.31
CA LEU A 276 1.59 10.62 -6.68
C LEU A 276 2.43 9.59 -7.42
N ALA A 277 3.51 9.10 -6.81
CA ALA A 277 4.38 8.07 -7.40
C ALA A 277 3.62 6.78 -7.74
N VAL A 278 2.71 6.34 -6.86
CA VAL A 278 1.88 5.15 -7.07
C VAL A 278 0.86 5.37 -8.19
N VAL A 279 0.18 6.53 -8.22
CA VAL A 279 -0.79 6.84 -9.28
C VAL A 279 -0.12 6.93 -10.65
N LEU A 280 1.05 7.59 -10.75
CA LEU A 280 1.84 7.66 -11.99
C LEU A 280 2.29 6.26 -12.44
N GLN A 281 2.79 5.43 -11.52
CA GLN A 281 3.17 4.05 -11.82
C GLN A 281 1.99 3.25 -12.37
N ASN A 282 0.82 3.37 -11.74
CA ASN A 282 -0.39 2.66 -12.16
C ASN A 282 -0.90 3.16 -13.52
N LEU A 283 -0.88 4.48 -13.77
CA LEU A 283 -1.20 5.05 -15.09
C LEU A 283 -0.30 4.47 -16.17
N GLY A 284 1.01 4.47 -15.93
CA GLY A 284 1.97 3.87 -16.88
C GLY A 284 1.66 2.40 -17.17
N ALA A 285 1.31 1.61 -16.15
CA ALA A 285 0.98 0.20 -16.32
C ALA A 285 -0.34 -0.01 -17.09
N VAL A 286 -1.34 0.82 -16.83
CA VAL A 286 -2.62 0.82 -17.56
C VAL A 286 -2.41 1.20 -19.03
N TYR A 287 -1.63 2.23 -19.34
CA TYR A 287 -1.33 2.59 -20.73
C TYR A 287 -0.51 1.55 -21.48
N ASN A 288 0.39 0.82 -20.80
CA ASN A 288 1.03 -0.36 -21.39
C ASN A 288 -0.01 -1.40 -21.79
N SER A 289 -0.99 -1.65 -20.93
CA SER A 289 -2.05 -2.63 -21.17
C SER A 289 -3.00 -2.21 -22.30
N LEU A 290 -3.16 -0.90 -22.52
CA LEU A 290 -3.90 -0.30 -23.64
C LEU A 290 -3.08 -0.25 -24.95
N GLY A 291 -1.81 -0.67 -24.96
CA GLY A 291 -0.91 -0.53 -26.10
C GLY A 291 -0.47 0.91 -26.40
N GLN A 292 -0.76 1.86 -25.50
CA GLN A 292 -0.41 3.27 -25.62
C GLN A 292 0.99 3.55 -25.05
N TYR A 293 2.00 2.88 -25.61
CA TYR A 293 3.35 2.82 -25.06
C TYR A 293 4.02 4.19 -24.89
N GLN A 294 3.83 5.12 -25.85
CA GLN A 294 4.35 6.50 -25.77
C GLN A 294 3.86 7.25 -24.52
N GLN A 295 2.59 7.12 -24.16
CA GLN A 295 2.05 7.73 -22.94
C GLN A 295 2.60 7.04 -21.69
N SER A 296 2.71 5.71 -21.73
CA SER A 296 3.29 4.92 -20.64
C SER A 296 4.72 5.35 -20.30
N LEU A 297 5.56 5.62 -21.31
CA LEU A 297 6.95 6.08 -21.09
C LEU A 297 7.01 7.31 -20.18
N ARG A 298 6.14 8.30 -20.42
CA ARG A 298 6.09 9.54 -19.63
C ARG A 298 5.80 9.23 -18.16
N PHE A 299 4.75 8.44 -17.90
CA PHE A 299 4.31 8.12 -16.55
C PHE A 299 5.32 7.27 -15.79
N HIS A 300 5.91 6.24 -16.43
CA HIS A 300 6.94 5.41 -15.78
C HIS A 300 8.22 6.17 -15.49
N ARG A 301 8.67 7.09 -16.37
CA ARG A 301 9.85 7.93 -16.10
C ARG A 301 9.62 8.84 -14.89
N GLU A 302 8.46 9.49 -14.82
CA GLU A 302 8.10 10.37 -13.69
C GLU A 302 7.97 9.56 -12.38
N ALA A 303 7.30 8.41 -12.43
CA ALA A 303 7.16 7.50 -11.29
C ALA A 303 8.51 6.96 -10.80
N ALA A 304 9.40 6.56 -11.71
CA ALA A 304 10.73 6.06 -11.37
C ALA A 304 11.59 7.13 -10.69
N ALA A 305 11.55 8.36 -11.19
CA ALA A 305 12.25 9.49 -10.59
C ALA A 305 11.73 9.79 -9.17
N LEU A 306 10.41 9.78 -8.99
CA LEU A 306 9.78 10.07 -7.71
C LEU A 306 10.01 8.94 -6.69
N HIS A 307 9.88 7.66 -7.09
CA HIS A 307 10.23 6.54 -6.22
C HIS A 307 11.71 6.56 -5.83
N GLY A 308 12.59 6.99 -6.74
CA GLY A 308 14.01 7.17 -6.46
C GLY A 308 14.28 8.25 -5.40
N SER A 309 13.63 9.41 -5.50
CA SER A 309 13.78 10.48 -4.50
C SER A 309 13.19 10.13 -3.14
N LEU A 310 12.20 9.23 -3.12
CA LEU A 310 11.58 8.71 -1.90
C LEU A 310 12.30 7.49 -1.30
N GLY A 311 13.38 7.00 -1.93
CA GLY A 311 14.11 5.82 -1.47
C GLY A 311 13.39 4.48 -1.73
N SER A 312 12.27 4.48 -2.46
CA SER A 312 11.47 3.29 -2.79
C SER A 312 12.09 2.47 -3.94
N ARG A 313 13.31 1.94 -3.74
CA ARG A 313 14.11 1.28 -4.80
C ARG A 313 13.37 0.13 -5.49
N GLY A 314 12.65 -0.73 -4.76
CA GLY A 314 11.89 -1.83 -5.37
C GLY A 314 10.75 -1.33 -6.29
N ALA A 315 10.07 -0.25 -5.92
CA ALA A 315 9.03 0.36 -6.76
C ALA A 315 9.63 1.07 -7.98
N GLN A 316 10.78 1.72 -7.80
CA GLN A 316 11.55 2.29 -8.90
C GLN A 316 12.01 1.21 -9.90
N GLY A 317 12.46 0.05 -9.42
CA GLY A 317 12.82 -1.10 -10.26
C GLY A 317 11.65 -1.57 -11.13
N ARG A 318 10.44 -1.68 -10.55
CA ARG A 318 9.22 -2.01 -11.31
C ARG A 318 8.88 -0.98 -12.38
N CYS A 319 9.04 0.31 -12.08
CA CYS A 319 8.83 1.36 -13.07
C CYS A 319 9.81 1.22 -14.25
N PHE A 320 11.09 0.94 -13.97
CA PHE A 320 12.09 0.72 -15.00
C PHE A 320 11.85 -0.55 -15.84
N SER A 321 11.38 -1.65 -15.23
CA SER A 321 10.97 -2.84 -15.98
C SER A 321 9.82 -2.54 -16.94
N ASN A 322 8.78 -1.84 -16.45
CA ASN A 322 7.62 -1.50 -17.27
C ASN A 322 7.94 -0.45 -18.35
N LEU A 323 8.89 0.45 -18.07
CA LEU A 323 9.49 1.34 -19.06
C LEU A 323 10.24 0.55 -20.14
N GLY A 324 11.08 -0.41 -19.73
CA GLY A 324 11.82 -1.29 -20.64
C GLY A 324 10.89 -2.09 -21.55
N PHE A 325 9.79 -2.62 -21.01
CA PHE A 325 8.75 -3.28 -21.79
C PHE A 325 8.16 -2.36 -22.87
N ALA A 326 7.71 -1.15 -22.50
CA ALA A 326 7.15 -0.19 -23.43
C ALA A 326 8.14 0.18 -24.57
N LEU A 327 9.43 0.31 -24.23
CA LEU A 327 10.49 0.61 -25.20
C LEU A 327 10.75 -0.56 -26.16
N VAL A 328 10.68 -1.81 -25.70
CA VAL A 328 10.75 -3.00 -26.58
C VAL A 328 9.63 -2.98 -27.60
N GLU A 329 8.40 -2.70 -27.16
CA GLU A 329 7.23 -2.66 -28.04
C GLU A 329 7.28 -1.50 -29.06
N LEU A 330 8.00 -0.42 -28.73
CA LEU A 330 8.29 0.68 -29.66
C LEU A 330 9.50 0.40 -30.58
N GLY A 331 10.24 -0.69 -30.34
CA GLY A 331 11.45 -1.05 -31.09
C GLY A 331 12.72 -0.32 -30.64
N GLU A 332 12.69 0.41 -29.53
CA GLU A 332 13.81 1.16 -28.95
C GLU A 332 14.66 0.25 -28.06
N LEU A 333 15.32 -0.74 -28.67
CA LEU A 333 15.97 -1.83 -27.95
C LEU A 333 17.15 -1.38 -27.07
N GLU A 334 17.90 -0.36 -27.47
CA GLU A 334 19.00 0.19 -26.67
C GLU A 334 18.50 0.89 -25.40
N GLU A 335 17.47 1.73 -25.48
CA GLU A 335 16.88 2.39 -24.31
C GLU A 335 16.17 1.38 -23.39
N ALA A 336 15.53 0.37 -23.99
CA ALA A 336 14.92 -0.72 -23.23
C ALA A 336 15.97 -1.48 -22.40
N TRP A 337 17.13 -1.74 -23.01
CA TRP A 337 18.25 -2.41 -22.37
C TRP A 337 18.77 -1.63 -21.16
N GLU A 338 18.98 -0.31 -21.31
CA GLU A 338 19.39 0.56 -20.21
C GLU A 338 18.35 0.58 -19.08
N SER A 339 17.06 0.63 -19.43
CA SER A 339 15.96 0.60 -18.47
C SER A 339 15.96 -0.71 -17.66
N TYR A 340 16.12 -1.86 -18.30
CA TYR A 340 16.20 -3.14 -17.57
C TYR A 340 17.48 -3.28 -16.74
N LEU A 341 18.61 -2.68 -17.13
CA LEU A 341 19.80 -2.62 -16.27
C LEU A 341 19.55 -1.78 -15.01
N HIS A 342 18.86 -0.64 -15.14
CA HIS A 342 18.44 0.16 -13.99
C HIS A 342 17.47 -0.61 -13.08
N ALA A 343 16.52 -1.36 -13.67
CA ALA A 343 15.64 -2.24 -12.92
C ALA A 343 16.41 -3.31 -12.15
N GLN A 344 17.33 -4.01 -12.82
CA GLN A 344 18.18 -5.03 -12.20
C GLN A 344 18.98 -4.48 -11.02
N GLN A 345 19.59 -3.29 -11.17
CA GLN A 345 20.31 -2.67 -10.06
C GLN A 345 19.38 -2.32 -8.90
N ALA A 346 18.21 -1.74 -9.18
CA ALA A 346 17.24 -1.39 -8.15
C ALA A 346 16.74 -2.61 -7.35
N PHE A 347 16.50 -3.74 -8.02
CA PHE A 347 16.10 -4.98 -7.34
C PHE A 347 17.25 -5.67 -6.60
N ARG A 348 18.51 -5.46 -7.01
CA ARG A 348 19.67 -5.88 -6.22
C ARG A 348 19.81 -5.06 -4.95
N ASP A 349 19.58 -3.75 -5.01
CA ASP A 349 19.66 -2.87 -3.84
C ASP A 349 18.63 -3.24 -2.76
N THR A 350 17.56 -3.94 -3.12
CA THR A 350 16.50 -4.40 -2.20
C THR A 350 16.49 -5.92 -1.96
N ASP A 351 17.49 -6.64 -2.45
CA ASP A 351 17.53 -8.11 -2.40
C ASP A 351 16.22 -8.79 -2.86
N ASP A 352 15.60 -8.27 -3.93
CA ASP A 352 14.35 -8.82 -4.49
C ASP A 352 14.68 -9.83 -5.62
N PRO A 353 14.70 -11.14 -5.34
CA PRO A 353 15.02 -12.14 -6.36
C PRO A 353 13.95 -12.20 -7.46
N SER A 354 12.69 -11.84 -7.15
CA SER A 354 11.59 -11.86 -8.12
C SER A 354 11.79 -10.79 -9.18
N GLY A 355 12.02 -9.55 -8.75
CA GLY A 355 12.32 -8.46 -9.67
C GLY A 355 13.63 -8.69 -10.45
N GLN A 356 14.66 -9.27 -9.81
CA GLN A 356 15.93 -9.56 -10.47
C GLN A 356 15.79 -10.58 -11.61
N TRP A 357 15.05 -11.69 -11.43
CA TRP A 357 14.90 -12.66 -12.52
C TRP A 357 14.07 -12.10 -13.68
N GLN A 358 13.04 -11.31 -13.39
CA GLN A 358 12.23 -10.63 -14.41
C GLN A 358 13.06 -9.62 -15.22
N ALA A 359 13.93 -8.86 -14.55
CA ALA A 359 14.86 -7.98 -15.25
C ALA A 359 15.85 -8.77 -16.13
N CYS A 360 16.38 -9.89 -15.64
CA CYS A 360 17.23 -10.78 -16.45
C CYS A 360 16.48 -11.34 -17.66
N GLU A 361 15.22 -11.73 -17.52
CA GLU A 361 14.39 -12.17 -18.63
C GLU A 361 14.26 -11.09 -19.72
N GLY A 362 13.92 -9.85 -19.34
CA GLY A 362 13.85 -8.72 -20.26
C GLY A 362 15.18 -8.44 -20.97
N LEU A 363 16.30 -8.47 -20.23
CA LEU A 363 17.65 -8.32 -20.79
C LEU A 363 17.99 -9.45 -21.78
N GLY A 364 17.61 -10.70 -21.46
CA GLY A 364 17.79 -11.86 -22.33
C GLY A 364 17.03 -11.73 -23.65
N GLY A 365 15.75 -11.33 -23.57
CA GLY A 365 14.90 -11.07 -24.72
C GLY A 365 15.46 -10.01 -25.65
N ILE A 366 15.92 -8.89 -25.10
CA ILE A 366 16.54 -7.81 -25.89
C ILE A 366 17.80 -8.30 -26.58
N LYS A 367 18.68 -9.04 -25.89
CA LYS A 367 19.92 -9.55 -26.51
C LYS A 367 19.64 -10.58 -27.61
N LEU A 368 18.59 -11.37 -27.45
CA LEU A 368 18.15 -12.31 -28.49
C LEU A 368 17.68 -11.57 -29.75
N GLN A 369 16.94 -10.48 -29.60
CA GLN A 369 16.50 -9.61 -30.70
C GLN A 369 17.67 -8.87 -31.35
N MET A 370 18.65 -8.40 -30.56
CA MET A 370 19.90 -7.81 -31.04
C MET A 370 20.87 -8.83 -31.70
N LYS A 371 20.48 -10.12 -31.80
CA LYS A 371 21.28 -11.22 -32.36
C LYS A 371 22.60 -11.46 -31.60
N ASP A 372 22.57 -11.28 -30.29
CA ASP A 372 23.65 -11.65 -29.35
C ASP A 372 23.19 -12.84 -28.47
N PRO A 373 23.12 -14.06 -29.03
CA PRO A 373 22.59 -15.21 -28.31
C PRO A 373 23.49 -15.69 -27.17
N ASP A 374 24.77 -15.31 -27.17
CA ASP A 374 25.69 -15.61 -26.08
C ASP A 374 25.28 -14.86 -24.81
N LYS A 375 25.06 -13.54 -24.91
CA LYS A 375 24.55 -12.76 -23.78
C LYS A 375 23.13 -13.15 -23.43
N ALA A 376 22.26 -13.41 -24.41
CA ALA A 376 20.89 -13.85 -24.13
C ALA A 376 20.88 -15.14 -23.29
N SER A 377 21.66 -16.16 -23.67
CA SER A 377 21.78 -17.41 -22.92
C SER A 377 22.31 -17.19 -21.50
N MET A 378 23.25 -16.26 -21.31
CA MET A 378 23.75 -15.90 -19.98
C MET A 378 22.63 -15.33 -19.11
N TYR A 379 21.86 -14.37 -19.61
CA TYR A 379 20.77 -13.75 -18.85
C TYR A 379 19.65 -14.73 -18.51
N TYR A 380 19.22 -15.59 -19.45
CA TYR A 380 18.19 -16.58 -19.14
C TYR A 380 18.66 -17.62 -18.10
N LYS A 381 19.95 -18.00 -18.11
CA LYS A 381 20.51 -18.85 -17.05
C LYS A 381 20.52 -18.15 -15.69
N ASP A 382 20.85 -16.87 -15.66
CA ASP A 382 20.81 -16.08 -14.44
C ASP A 382 19.37 -15.89 -13.94
N ALA A 383 18.40 -15.66 -14.84
CA ALA A 383 16.98 -15.62 -14.52
C ALA A 383 16.52 -16.94 -13.88
N LEU A 384 16.82 -18.09 -14.48
CA LEU A 384 16.49 -19.41 -13.92
C LEU A 384 17.14 -19.64 -12.55
N ARG A 385 18.41 -19.24 -12.36
CA ARG A 385 19.10 -19.36 -11.07
C ARG A 385 18.44 -18.54 -9.97
N LEU A 386 17.99 -17.33 -10.30
CA LEU A 386 17.28 -16.43 -9.38
C LEU A 386 15.85 -16.91 -9.12
N LEU A 387 15.18 -17.46 -10.13
CA LEU A 387 13.85 -18.05 -10.02
C LEU A 387 13.83 -19.17 -8.97
N CYS A 388 14.87 -20.01 -8.90
CA CYS A 388 15.00 -21.06 -7.88
C CYS A 388 15.06 -20.53 -6.45
N LYS A 389 15.34 -19.24 -6.23
CA LYS A 389 15.34 -18.61 -4.90
C LYS A 389 13.96 -18.06 -4.51
N CYS A 390 13.01 -18.04 -5.44
CA CYS A 390 11.66 -17.52 -5.20
C CYS A 390 10.75 -18.63 -4.69
N GLN A 391 9.88 -18.31 -3.72
CA GLN A 391 8.80 -19.19 -3.28
C GLN A 391 7.57 -18.99 -4.20
N ASP A 392 6.80 -20.05 -4.44
CA ASP A 392 5.54 -20.02 -5.20
C ASP A 392 5.64 -19.46 -6.63
N VAL A 393 6.62 -19.94 -7.40
CA VAL A 393 6.71 -19.65 -8.84
C VAL A 393 5.92 -20.68 -9.64
N SER A 394 5.08 -20.22 -10.57
CA SER A 394 4.37 -21.09 -11.50
C SER A 394 5.34 -21.89 -12.37
N VAL A 395 5.07 -23.19 -12.56
CA VAL A 395 5.80 -24.06 -13.49
C VAL A 395 5.84 -23.46 -14.90
N SER A 396 4.77 -22.77 -15.32
CA SER A 396 4.71 -22.11 -16.64
C SER A 396 5.79 -21.04 -16.84
N VAL A 397 6.18 -20.33 -15.78
CA VAL A 397 7.25 -19.31 -15.85
C VAL A 397 8.59 -19.99 -16.10
N GLN A 398 8.86 -21.09 -15.39
CA GLN A 398 10.08 -21.86 -15.58
C GLN A 398 10.14 -22.46 -16.99
N GLU A 399 9.05 -23.05 -17.47
CA GLU A 399 8.96 -23.61 -18.83
C GLU A 399 9.22 -22.56 -19.90
N ARG A 400 8.63 -21.36 -19.75
CA ARG A 400 8.85 -20.23 -20.66
C ARG A 400 10.32 -19.80 -20.70
N LEU A 401 10.96 -19.61 -19.55
CA LEU A 401 12.39 -19.25 -19.49
C LEU A 401 13.30 -20.35 -20.10
N VAL A 402 12.95 -21.63 -19.91
CA VAL A 402 13.66 -22.75 -20.54
C VAL A 402 13.47 -22.74 -22.05
N SER A 403 12.27 -22.41 -22.54
CA SER A 403 11.99 -22.24 -23.96
C SER A 403 12.80 -21.10 -24.57
N GLU A 404 12.83 -19.93 -23.93
CA GLU A 404 13.60 -18.76 -24.38
C GLU A 404 15.12 -19.02 -24.37
N LEU A 405 15.62 -19.72 -23.36
CA LEU A 405 17.01 -20.19 -23.33
C LEU A 405 17.30 -21.15 -24.49
N SER A 406 16.37 -22.06 -24.78
CA SER A 406 16.50 -23.01 -25.90
C SER A 406 16.55 -22.27 -27.24
N GLU A 407 15.72 -21.24 -27.42
CA GLU A 407 15.72 -20.40 -28.60
C GLU A 407 17.06 -19.67 -28.77
N ALA A 408 17.60 -19.08 -27.70
CA ALA A 408 18.92 -18.45 -27.73
C ALA A 408 20.03 -19.42 -28.16
N LEU A 409 20.02 -20.65 -27.62
CA LEU A 409 21.00 -21.67 -28.00
C LEU A 409 20.84 -22.14 -29.45
N GLN A 410 19.61 -22.26 -29.95
CA GLN A 410 19.36 -22.58 -31.35
C GLN A 410 19.82 -21.45 -32.29
N GLN A 411 19.59 -20.19 -31.93
CA GLN A 411 20.06 -19.04 -32.71
C GLN A 411 21.59 -19.02 -32.77
N LYS A 412 22.27 -19.28 -31.64
CA LYS A 412 23.73 -19.44 -31.59
C LYS A 412 24.22 -20.52 -32.55
N LEU A 413 23.60 -21.71 -32.52
CA LEU A 413 23.96 -22.82 -33.40
C LEU A 413 23.79 -22.46 -34.89
N ARG A 414 22.69 -21.79 -35.24
CA ARG A 414 22.42 -21.33 -36.62
C ARG A 414 23.49 -20.35 -37.12
N ILE A 415 23.93 -19.42 -36.26
CA ILE A 415 25.01 -18.46 -36.60
C ILE A 415 26.34 -19.19 -36.83
N GLN A 416 26.68 -20.14 -35.95
CA GLN A 416 27.90 -20.95 -36.08
C GLN A 416 27.90 -21.78 -37.37
N GLN A 417 26.78 -22.43 -37.70
CA GLN A 417 26.64 -23.24 -38.91
C GLN A 417 26.76 -22.40 -40.19
N ARG A 418 26.19 -21.18 -40.21
CA ARG A 418 26.36 -20.24 -41.32
C ARG A 418 27.81 -19.77 -41.47
N GLY A 419 28.48 -19.45 -40.37
CA GLY A 419 29.90 -19.08 -40.39
C GLY A 419 30.80 -20.19 -40.93
N ALA A 420 30.55 -21.44 -40.53
CA ALA A 420 31.28 -22.61 -41.03
C ALA A 420 31.01 -22.89 -42.52
N ALA A 421 29.78 -22.67 -43.00
CA ALA A 421 29.42 -22.81 -44.41
C ALA A 421 30.13 -21.76 -45.30
N SER A 422 30.20 -20.49 -44.86
CA SER A 422 30.92 -19.43 -45.59
C SER A 422 32.44 -19.65 -45.66
N GLN A 423 33.03 -20.36 -44.69
CA GLN A 423 34.44 -20.73 -44.72
C GLN A 423 34.74 -21.90 -45.67
N ARG A 424 33.78 -22.81 -45.90
CA ARG A 424 33.93 -23.94 -46.83
C ARG A 424 33.80 -23.57 -48.31
N THR A 425 33.27 -22.40 -48.62
CA THR A 425 33.09 -21.92 -50.01
C THR A 425 34.21 -20.99 -50.49
N ALA A 426 35.27 -20.78 -49.71
CA ALA A 426 36.46 -20.09 -50.21
C ALA A 426 37.20 -21.02 -51.19
N PRO A 427 37.42 -20.64 -52.46
CA PRO A 427 38.11 -21.51 -53.40
C PRO A 427 39.56 -21.66 -52.94
N GLU A 428 39.99 -22.91 -52.74
CA GLU A 428 41.40 -23.26 -52.58
C GLU A 428 42.15 -22.66 -53.77
N ARG A 429 42.93 -21.59 -53.52
CA ARG A 429 43.91 -21.14 -54.50
C ARG A 429 44.91 -22.27 -54.64
N HIS A 430 44.85 -22.98 -55.75
CA HIS A 430 45.87 -23.95 -56.16
C HIS A 430 47.25 -23.29 -56.03
N HIS A 431 48.02 -23.70 -55.01
CA HIS A 431 49.44 -23.46 -54.97
C HIS A 431 50.11 -24.35 -56.00
N ASP A 432 50.36 -23.76 -57.17
CA ASP A 432 51.16 -24.34 -58.23
C ASP A 432 52.60 -24.50 -57.71
N ARG A 433 52.96 -25.75 -57.39
CA ARG A 433 54.26 -26.15 -56.87
C ARG A 433 55.29 -26.12 -58.01
N ARG A 434 55.90 -24.97 -58.28
CA ARG A 434 57.15 -24.90 -59.06
C ARG A 434 58.33 -24.67 -58.13
N GLN A 435 59.15 -25.71 -57.98
CA GLN A 435 60.50 -25.60 -57.44
C GLN A 435 61.37 -24.75 -58.38
N PRO A 436 62.33 -23.99 -57.83
CA PRO A 436 63.56 -23.70 -58.57
C PRO A 436 64.79 -24.22 -57.84
N ARG A 437 65.62 -24.96 -58.59
CA ARG A 437 67.02 -25.25 -58.24
C ARG A 437 67.91 -24.06 -58.63
N THR A 438 68.73 -23.66 -57.66
CA THR A 438 69.99 -22.88 -57.66
C THR A 438 70.68 -22.54 -59.01
N MET A 439 71.12 -21.29 -59.19
CA MET A 439 72.54 -20.87 -59.01
C MET A 439 72.78 -19.37 -59.32
N ALA A 440 73.52 -18.74 -58.40
CA ALA A 440 74.50 -17.63 -58.47
C ALA A 440 74.60 -16.69 -59.70
N VAL A 441 74.71 -15.38 -59.43
CA VAL A 441 75.93 -14.51 -59.59
C VAL A 441 75.52 -13.02 -59.62
N ARG A 442 76.20 -12.21 -58.78
CA ARG A 442 76.71 -10.79 -58.85
C ARG A 442 76.03 -9.78 -59.84
N SER A 443 75.91 -8.47 -59.62
CA SER A 443 76.67 -7.45 -58.85
C SER A 443 75.90 -6.10 -58.76
N ASP A 444 76.44 -5.18 -57.95
CA ASP A 444 76.39 -3.70 -58.00
C ASP A 444 75.09 -2.96 -57.53
N VAL A 445 75.09 -2.27 -56.37
CA VAL A 445 75.64 -0.91 -56.06
C VAL A 445 74.86 0.17 -56.85
N GLN A 446 74.01 1.04 -56.26
CA GLN A 446 74.35 2.23 -55.45
C GLN A 446 73.03 2.82 -54.84
N GLN A 447 72.87 2.92 -53.50
CA GLN A 447 73.09 4.12 -52.63
C GLN A 447 72.00 5.21 -52.77
N SER A 448 71.16 5.55 -51.77
CA SER A 448 71.42 6.23 -50.48
C SER A 448 70.03 6.46 -49.81
N ARG A 449 69.80 6.62 -48.50
CA ARG A 449 70.53 7.36 -47.46
C ARG A 449 69.89 7.12 -46.06
N ARG A 450 70.77 6.92 -45.05
CA ARG A 450 70.69 7.25 -43.59
C ARG A 450 69.64 6.55 -42.70
N GLU A 451 70.04 5.62 -41.81
CA GLU A 451 70.78 5.76 -40.52
C GLU A 451 69.89 6.26 -39.36
N MET A 452 69.51 5.38 -38.40
CA MET A 452 70.14 5.09 -37.08
C MET A 452 69.15 5.60 -36.00
N GLN A 453 68.85 5.01 -34.84
CA GLN A 453 69.45 4.02 -33.94
C GLN A 453 68.31 3.62 -32.96
N ASP A 454 68.03 2.35 -32.67
CA ASP A 454 68.65 1.43 -31.69
C ASP A 454 68.09 1.51 -30.25
N GLY A 455 67.96 0.32 -29.64
CA GLY A 455 67.73 0.08 -28.21
C GLY A 455 66.68 -1.01 -27.93
N GLU A 456 66.94 -2.29 -28.26
CA GLU A 456 67.45 -3.35 -27.35
C GLU A 456 66.62 -3.55 -26.06
N ASN A 457 65.80 -4.60 -25.97
CA ASN A 457 66.08 -5.99 -25.51
C ASN A 457 65.94 -6.21 -23.98
N ALA A 458 64.77 -6.73 -23.57
CA ALA A 458 64.49 -7.95 -22.78
C ALA A 458 65.19 -8.21 -21.38
N PRO A 459 64.78 -9.24 -20.57
CA PRO A 459 64.38 -9.20 -19.14
C PRO A 459 65.44 -9.91 -18.22
N PRO A 460 65.25 -10.45 -16.97
CA PRO A 460 64.05 -10.89 -16.21
C PRO A 460 64.07 -10.80 -14.64
N ASP A 461 63.07 -11.46 -14.01
CA ASP A 461 63.07 -12.22 -12.74
C ASP A 461 62.57 -11.67 -11.36
N ARG A 462 61.53 -12.37 -10.86
CA ARG A 462 61.22 -12.95 -9.51
C ARG A 462 61.65 -12.27 -8.18
N LYS A 463 60.67 -12.17 -7.24
CA LYS A 463 60.58 -12.78 -5.87
C LYS A 463 59.31 -12.26 -5.14
N GLN A 464 58.33 -13.11 -4.79
CA GLN A 464 58.08 -13.75 -3.48
C GLN A 464 58.06 -12.83 -2.24
N HIS A 465 56.90 -12.71 -1.59
CA HIS A 465 56.70 -12.99 -0.15
C HIS A 465 55.22 -13.17 0.24
N SER A 466 55.02 -14.12 1.15
CA SER A 466 53.80 -14.61 1.80
C SER A 466 53.79 -14.20 3.28
N HIS A 467 52.62 -14.07 3.93
CA HIS A 467 52.26 -14.42 5.32
C HIS A 467 50.77 -13.99 5.50
N THR A 468 49.72 -14.81 5.64
CA THR A 468 49.23 -15.80 6.65
C THR A 468 49.02 -15.33 8.10
N ILE A 469 47.71 -15.15 8.43
CA ILE A 469 46.92 -15.59 9.61
C ILE A 469 47.27 -15.10 11.03
N THR A 470 46.27 -14.52 11.73
CA THR A 470 45.75 -15.04 13.02
C THR A 470 44.38 -14.47 13.41
N SER A 471 43.53 -15.37 13.89
CA SER A 471 42.17 -15.20 14.44
C SER A 471 42.16 -14.63 15.86
N SER A 472 41.04 -14.06 16.30
CA SER A 472 40.56 -14.10 17.69
C SER A 472 39.06 -13.82 17.77
N GLU A 473 38.36 -14.70 18.47
CA GLU A 473 36.94 -14.64 18.88
C GLU A 473 36.76 -13.66 20.04
N THR A 474 35.62 -12.94 20.12
CA THR A 474 34.64 -13.04 21.23
C THR A 474 33.47 -12.06 21.10
N LEU A 475 32.30 -12.58 21.48
CA LEU A 475 30.97 -12.01 21.77
C LEU A 475 30.82 -10.49 22.02
N LEU A 476 29.75 -9.90 21.46
CA LEU A 476 28.61 -9.39 22.23
C LEU A 476 27.41 -9.07 21.33
N GLN A 477 26.24 -9.45 21.84
CA GLN A 477 24.91 -9.27 21.25
C GLN A 477 24.59 -7.81 20.91
N GLN A 478 23.97 -7.61 19.75
CA GLN A 478 22.86 -6.68 19.59
C GLN A 478 21.95 -7.22 18.49
N GLU A 479 20.81 -7.77 18.92
CA GLU A 479 19.68 -8.08 18.07
C GLU A 479 19.20 -6.76 17.43
N GLN A 480 19.46 -6.61 16.13
CA GLN A 480 18.71 -5.67 15.31
C GLN A 480 17.55 -6.45 14.71
N GLU A 481 16.38 -6.30 15.32
CA GLU A 481 15.09 -6.59 14.71
C GLU A 481 14.99 -5.76 13.42
N GLN A 482 15.38 -6.36 12.30
CA GLN A 482 15.06 -5.82 10.99
C GLN A 482 13.59 -6.08 10.73
N ASP A 483 12.80 -5.02 10.86
CA ASP A 483 11.43 -4.92 10.39
C ASP A 483 11.27 -5.59 9.02
N HIS A 484 10.82 -6.83 9.03
CA HIS A 484 10.25 -7.47 7.86
C HIS A 484 8.91 -6.81 7.63
N HIS A 485 8.93 -5.70 6.89
CA HIS A 485 7.77 -5.24 6.15
C HIS A 485 7.31 -6.39 5.25
N HIS A 486 6.41 -7.23 5.77
CA HIS A 486 5.59 -8.11 4.97
C HIS A 486 4.81 -7.23 4.01
N ASN A 487 5.34 -7.15 2.80
CA ASN A 487 4.81 -6.47 1.65
C ASN A 487 3.59 -7.28 1.16
N THR A 488 2.51 -7.30 1.94
CA THR A 488 1.22 -7.79 1.47
C THR A 488 0.59 -6.71 0.59
N LEU A 489 1.16 -6.53 -0.60
CA LEU A 489 0.44 -5.95 -1.73
C LEU A 489 -0.49 -7.04 -2.29
N PRO A 490 -1.78 -6.74 -2.51
CA PRO A 490 -2.74 -7.69 -3.07
C PRO A 490 -2.25 -8.26 -4.40
N GLU A 491 -2.61 -9.50 -4.69
CA GLU A 491 -2.37 -10.21 -5.96
C GLU A 491 -2.70 -9.39 -7.23
N ALA A 492 -3.47 -8.31 -7.10
CA ALA A 492 -3.68 -7.24 -8.07
C ALA A 492 -2.42 -6.64 -8.72
N ASN A 493 -1.36 -6.38 -7.95
CA ASN A 493 -0.10 -5.85 -8.49
C ASN A 493 0.80 -6.95 -9.05
N ARG A 494 0.53 -8.22 -8.70
CA ARG A 494 1.04 -9.36 -9.46
C ARG A 494 0.33 -9.40 -10.81
N ASN A 495 -0.98 -9.18 -10.92
CA ASN A 495 -1.69 -9.24 -12.22
C ASN A 495 -1.34 -8.13 -13.22
N LEU A 496 -0.85 -6.97 -12.77
CA LEU A 496 -0.26 -5.96 -13.68
C LEU A 496 1.17 -6.31 -14.13
N ASN A 497 1.87 -7.19 -13.39
CA ASN A 497 3.27 -7.59 -13.63
C ASN A 497 3.47 -9.08 -13.96
N ASN A 498 2.41 -9.90 -13.96
CA ASN A 498 2.46 -11.35 -14.18
C ASN A 498 1.77 -11.66 -15.50
N THR A 499 2.52 -12.37 -16.33
CA THR A 499 2.06 -13.02 -17.56
C THR A 499 1.53 -12.07 -18.62
N TYR A 500 2.47 -11.43 -19.32
CA TYR A 500 2.30 -11.13 -20.74
C TYR A 500 2.20 -12.45 -21.51
N ASP A 501 1.08 -13.16 -21.36
CA ASP A 501 0.72 -14.23 -22.27
C ASP A 501 0.30 -13.58 -23.59
N LYS A 502 1.24 -13.54 -24.54
CA LYS A 502 1.04 -13.03 -25.91
C LYS A 502 -0.12 -13.70 -26.65
N THR A 503 -0.63 -14.82 -26.13
CA THR A 503 -1.56 -15.73 -26.81
C THR A 503 -3.03 -15.27 -26.81
N GLU A 504 -3.46 -14.39 -25.92
CA GLU A 504 -4.89 -14.04 -25.78
C GLU A 504 -5.27 -12.63 -26.25
N MET A 505 -4.31 -11.78 -26.64
CA MET A 505 -4.58 -10.41 -27.12
C MET A 505 -5.18 -10.32 -28.54
N ASN A 506 -5.40 -11.45 -29.22
CA ASN A 506 -5.99 -11.49 -30.56
C ASN A 506 -7.40 -12.07 -30.55
N GLN A 507 -8.34 -11.34 -29.95
CA GLN A 507 -9.75 -11.43 -30.35
C GLN A 507 -10.53 -10.21 -29.84
N GLN A 508 -11.17 -9.52 -30.79
CA GLN A 508 -12.15 -8.44 -30.63
C GLN A 508 -11.59 -7.01 -30.53
N ILE A 509 -10.98 -6.54 -31.62
CA ILE A 509 -11.11 -5.14 -32.05
C ILE A 509 -12.05 -5.15 -33.25
N LEU A 510 -13.28 -4.65 -33.07
CA LEU A 510 -14.14 -4.23 -34.17
C LEU A 510 -13.96 -2.70 -34.34
N PRO A 511 -13.77 -2.20 -35.57
CA PRO A 511 -13.59 -0.77 -35.80
C PRO A 511 -14.95 -0.06 -35.89
N SER A 512 -15.09 1.10 -35.27
CA SER A 512 -16.14 2.06 -35.56
C SER A 512 -15.55 3.40 -36.00
N GLU A 513 -15.98 3.84 -37.17
CA GLU A 513 -15.51 5.03 -37.90
C GLU A 513 -16.03 6.36 -37.32
N SER A 514 -15.15 7.37 -37.41
CA SER A 514 -15.36 8.79 -37.74
C SER A 514 -16.38 9.69 -37.01
N SER A 515 -15.88 10.80 -36.45
CA SER A 515 -16.17 12.20 -36.89
C SER A 515 -15.23 13.17 -36.15
N HIS A 516 -14.20 13.72 -36.80
CA HIS A 516 -14.09 15.14 -37.23
C HIS A 516 -14.62 16.20 -36.23
N GLY A 517 -13.72 17.09 -35.77
CA GLY A 517 -14.09 18.31 -35.06
C GLY A 517 -12.93 19.05 -34.37
N ASP A 518 -12.20 19.84 -35.16
CA ASP A 518 -11.55 21.12 -34.84
C ASP A 518 -10.63 21.33 -33.61
N VAL A 519 -9.38 21.63 -33.97
CA VAL A 519 -8.34 22.29 -33.17
C VAL A 519 -8.59 23.81 -33.14
N PRO A 520 -8.28 24.51 -32.04
CA PRO A 520 -7.72 25.85 -32.17
C PRO A 520 -6.32 26.00 -31.58
N ARG A 521 -5.53 26.75 -32.33
CA ARG A 521 -4.14 27.13 -32.13
C ARG A 521 -3.93 28.16 -31.01
N SER A 522 -2.79 28.01 -30.35
CA SER A 522 -1.80 29.02 -29.92
C SER A 522 -2.25 30.29 -29.20
N VAL A 523 -1.73 30.47 -27.98
CA VAL A 523 -1.30 31.77 -27.47
C VAL A 523 0.11 31.64 -26.89
N GLN A 524 1.06 32.35 -27.51
CA GLN A 524 2.40 32.64 -26.97
C GLN A 524 2.28 33.66 -25.83
N MET A 525 3.03 33.47 -24.74
CA MET A 525 3.59 34.57 -23.97
C MET A 525 4.93 34.17 -23.35
N ASN A 526 5.92 35.02 -23.60
CA ASN A 526 7.29 34.99 -23.09
C ASN A 526 7.38 35.22 -21.57
N GLY A 527 8.46 34.73 -20.94
CA GLY A 527 9.13 35.54 -19.92
C GLY A 527 9.82 34.84 -18.74
N ARG A 528 11.14 34.68 -18.87
CA ARG A 528 12.19 34.93 -17.84
C ARG A 528 12.44 33.91 -16.70
N HIS A 529 13.62 33.30 -16.77
CA HIS A 529 14.50 32.93 -15.65
C HIS A 529 14.92 34.15 -14.80
N PRO A 530 15.31 33.94 -13.52
CA PRO A 530 16.75 33.87 -13.22
C PRO A 530 17.15 32.79 -12.20
N LEU A 531 18.47 32.55 -12.17
CA LEU A 531 19.23 31.61 -11.34
C LEU A 531 19.70 32.20 -9.99
N VAL A 532 20.20 31.28 -9.15
CA VAL A 532 21.25 31.39 -8.09
C VAL A 532 20.81 31.72 -6.64
N ARG A 533 20.89 30.74 -5.71
CA ARG A 533 22.02 30.59 -4.75
C ARG A 533 21.87 29.43 -3.75
N SER A 534 23.00 28.73 -3.63
CA SER A 534 23.41 27.72 -2.65
C SER A 534 23.56 28.30 -1.23
N THR A 535 23.20 27.51 -0.21
CA THR A 535 23.94 27.44 1.07
C THR A 535 23.96 26.00 1.61
N VAL A 536 24.97 25.71 2.43
CA VAL A 536 25.63 24.43 2.68
C VAL A 536 25.51 24.04 4.18
N THR A 537 24.87 22.89 4.47
CA THR A 537 25.20 21.83 5.47
C THR A 537 25.07 22.08 7.02
N PRO A 538 25.22 21.08 7.94
CA PRO A 538 24.15 20.34 8.68
C PRO A 538 24.51 20.18 10.21
N PRO A 539 24.32 19.07 10.98
CA PRO A 539 23.26 18.02 11.12
C PRO A 539 22.72 17.88 12.59
N LEU A 540 21.90 16.82 12.84
CA LEU A 540 21.58 16.11 14.12
C LEU A 540 20.18 16.35 14.73
N THR A 541 19.27 15.38 14.55
CA THR A 541 18.83 14.42 15.59
C THR A 541 18.09 13.24 14.94
N GLN A 542 18.31 12.04 15.48
CA GLN A 542 17.82 10.74 15.01
C GLN A 542 16.34 10.46 15.41
N PRO A 543 15.85 9.20 15.43
CA PRO A 543 14.97 8.63 14.41
C PRO A 543 13.56 8.34 14.98
N ASP A 544 12.50 8.63 14.22
CA ASP A 544 11.18 8.08 14.58
C ASP A 544 11.06 6.67 14.00
N SER A 545 11.24 5.72 14.91
CA SER A 545 10.96 4.30 14.78
C SER A 545 9.46 4.00 14.76
N ASP A 546 9.14 2.89 14.09
CA ASP A 546 7.99 2.01 14.31
C ASP A 546 6.64 2.29 13.63
N GLN A 547 6.58 1.62 12.49
CA GLN A 547 5.49 0.95 11.80
C GLN A 547 4.35 0.38 12.67
N ALA A 548 3.11 0.60 12.21
CA ALA A 548 2.08 -0.44 12.04
C ALA A 548 1.01 0.10 11.06
N PRO A 549 0.34 -0.75 10.24
CA PRO A 549 -0.80 -0.30 9.44
C PRO A 549 -1.90 0.20 10.40
N PRO A 550 -2.64 1.29 10.08
CA PRO A 550 -3.69 1.79 10.96
C PRO A 550 -4.96 0.94 10.83
N LEU A 551 -4.88 -0.31 11.27
CA LEU A 551 -6.03 -1.20 11.51
C LEU A 551 -6.30 -1.39 13.01
N MET A 552 -5.56 -0.70 13.88
CA MET A 552 -6.07 -0.28 15.19
C MET A 552 -6.46 1.20 15.12
N ARG A 553 -7.51 1.53 14.37
CA ARG A 553 -8.37 2.63 14.84
C ARG A 553 -8.72 2.26 16.27
N THR A 554 -8.46 3.14 17.23
CA THR A 554 -8.88 2.97 18.61
C THR A 554 -10.27 2.35 18.63
N LEU A 555 -10.40 1.19 19.25
CA LEU A 555 -11.67 0.49 19.35
C LEU A 555 -12.61 1.39 20.14
N LYS A 556 -13.34 2.26 19.44
CA LYS A 556 -14.25 3.21 20.07
C LYS A 556 -15.45 2.44 20.55
N SER A 557 -15.60 2.35 21.86
CA SER A 557 -16.80 1.81 22.46
C SER A 557 -17.90 2.85 22.40
N ARG A 558 -19.15 2.41 22.39
CA ARG A 558 -20.31 3.30 22.45
C ARG A 558 -20.63 3.58 23.91
N PHE A 559 -20.88 4.85 24.22
CA PHE A 559 -21.18 5.28 25.57
C PHE A 559 -22.60 5.81 25.70
N CYS A 560 -23.10 5.68 26.91
CA CYS A 560 -24.41 6.12 27.32
C CYS A 560 -24.32 7.51 27.98
N THR A 561 -25.16 8.47 27.57
CA THR A 561 -25.48 9.58 28.49
C THR A 561 -26.08 9.01 29.76
N VAL A 562 -26.00 9.73 30.88
CA VAL A 562 -26.58 9.31 32.17
C VAL A 562 -27.87 10.09 32.54
N MET A 563 -28.23 11.12 31.76
CA MET A 563 -29.61 11.64 31.68
C MET A 563 -30.28 11.19 30.39
#